data_AF-A0A1J0KKB2-F1
#
_entry.id   AF-A0A1J0KKB2-F1
#
_cell.length_a   1.000
_cell.length_b   1.000
_cell.length_c   1.000
_cell.angle_alpha   90.00
_cell.angle_beta   90.00
_cell.angle_gamma   90.00
#
_symmetry.space_group_name_H-M   'P 1'
#
loop_
_entity.id
_entity.type
_entity.pdbx_description
1 polymer ?
#
loop_
_entity_poly.entity_id
_entity_poly.type
_entity_poly.pdbx_seq_one_letter_code
_entity_poly.pdbx_strand_id
1 'polypeptide(L)'
;EEGKKGRVKKLTMLRVLFLVFVIFSTTTSSPIVEMNDPKVKTIIATLHQLCVAQTGVQESSIEEGKKGILDRDPKLMDYWTCVWTTSGLMDKKGNIDYDLFEALCPADIFDVMKKLLSTCHDKASDEKVLTKLVLKMTQCVATTDFEHFVIF
;
A
#
# COMPACT_ATOMS: atom_id res chain seq x y z
N GLU A 1 -9.86 -8.44 -62.67
CA GLU A 1 -10.44 -8.53 -61.31
C GLU A 1 -9.41 -8.44 -60.16
N GLU A 2 -8.14 -8.13 -60.41
CA GLU A 2 -7.09 -8.20 -59.37
C GLU A 2 -7.02 -6.98 -58.41
N GLY A 3 -7.56 -5.81 -58.79
CA GLY A 3 -7.47 -4.59 -57.96
C GLY A 3 -8.41 -4.54 -56.75
N LYS A 4 -9.53 -5.29 -56.77
CA LYS A 4 -10.54 -5.26 -55.69
C LYS A 4 -10.11 -6.11 -54.49
N LYS A 5 -9.40 -7.22 -54.73
CA LYS A 5 -8.92 -8.18 -53.73
C LYS A 5 -7.82 -7.59 -52.83
N GLY A 6 -6.93 -6.76 -53.39
CA GLY A 6 -5.87 -6.06 -52.63
C GLY A 6 -6.40 -4.92 -51.74
N ARG A 7 -7.41 -4.17 -52.23
CA ARG A 7 -8.04 -3.07 -51.47
C ARG A 7 -8.86 -3.57 -50.28
N VAL A 8 -9.58 -4.69 -50.44
CA VAL A 8 -10.31 -5.34 -49.33
C VAL A 8 -9.34 -5.88 -48.29
N LYS A 9 -8.24 -6.55 -48.69
CA LYS A 9 -7.21 -7.04 -47.76
C LYS A 9 -6.56 -5.93 -46.95
N LYS A 10 -6.20 -4.79 -47.58
CA LYS A 10 -5.66 -3.61 -46.86
C LYS A 10 -6.67 -3.00 -45.89
N LEU A 11 -7.95 -2.93 -46.26
CA LEU A 11 -9.00 -2.37 -45.42
C LEU A 11 -9.33 -3.28 -44.23
N THR A 12 -9.35 -4.61 -44.43
CA THR A 12 -9.53 -5.60 -43.36
C THR A 12 -8.31 -5.65 -42.44
N MET A 13 -7.08 -5.59 -42.98
CA MET A 13 -5.85 -5.59 -42.18
C MET A 13 -5.72 -4.30 -41.36
N LEU A 14 -6.10 -3.13 -41.90
CA LEU A 14 -6.12 -1.85 -41.18
C LEU A 14 -7.16 -1.83 -40.05
N ARG A 15 -8.33 -2.45 -40.26
CA ARG A 15 -9.38 -2.61 -39.22
C ARG A 15 -8.94 -3.57 -38.11
N VAL A 16 -8.27 -4.68 -38.45
CA VAL A 16 -7.69 -5.59 -37.46
C VAL A 16 -6.58 -4.91 -36.66
N LEU A 17 -5.72 -4.12 -37.33
CA LEU A 17 -4.66 -3.35 -36.65
C LEU A 17 -5.23 -2.32 -35.67
N PHE A 18 -6.31 -1.61 -36.05
CA PHE A 18 -7.00 -0.66 -35.18
C PHE A 18 -7.69 -1.35 -34.00
N LEU A 19 -8.32 -2.50 -34.22
CA LEU A 19 -8.97 -3.27 -33.14
C LEU A 19 -7.96 -3.81 -32.13
N VAL A 20 -6.79 -4.28 -32.58
CA VAL A 20 -5.70 -4.72 -31.69
C VAL A 20 -5.10 -3.56 -30.90
N PHE A 21 -4.99 -2.37 -31.49
CA PHE A 21 -4.47 -1.16 -30.83
C PHE A 21 -5.42 -0.61 -29.76
N VAL A 22 -6.74 -0.74 -29.96
CA VAL A 22 -7.76 -0.31 -28.98
C VAL A 22 -7.79 -1.24 -27.76
N ILE A 23 -7.51 -2.54 -27.92
CA ILE A 23 -7.50 -3.51 -26.81
C ILE A 23 -6.28 -3.28 -25.88
N PHE A 24 -5.15 -2.82 -26.42
CA PHE A 24 -3.92 -2.56 -25.64
C PHE A 24 -3.98 -1.30 -24.77
N SER A 25 -4.95 -0.40 -25.00
CA SER A 25 -5.03 0.88 -24.29
C SER A 25 -5.88 0.83 -23.01
N THR A 26 -6.40 -0.34 -22.62
CA THR A 26 -6.99 -0.49 -21.29
C THR A 26 -5.89 -0.74 -20.27
N THR A 27 -5.06 0.29 -20.03
CA THR A 27 -4.39 0.39 -18.73
C THR A 27 -5.51 0.52 -17.71
N THR A 28 -5.81 -0.56 -17.01
CA THR A 28 -6.53 -0.49 -15.75
C THR A 28 -5.68 0.37 -14.84
N SER A 29 -5.94 1.68 -14.82
CA SER A 29 -5.57 2.49 -13.68
C SER A 29 -6.47 1.95 -12.57
N SER A 30 -5.93 1.04 -11.75
CA SER A 30 -6.46 0.86 -10.41
C SER A 30 -6.62 2.28 -9.84
N PRO A 31 -7.78 2.65 -9.28
CA PRO A 31 -7.88 3.91 -8.58
C PRO A 31 -6.91 3.81 -7.41
N ILE A 32 -5.70 4.35 -7.57
CA ILE A 32 -4.79 4.58 -6.46
C ILE A 32 -5.62 5.47 -5.54
N VAL A 33 -5.99 4.96 -4.36
CA VAL A 33 -6.69 5.77 -3.35
C VAL A 33 -5.71 6.82 -2.89
N GLU A 34 -5.69 7.91 -3.64
CA GLU A 34 -4.78 9.00 -3.44
C GLU A 34 -5.26 9.68 -2.16
N MET A 35 -4.56 9.44 -1.04
CA MET A 35 -4.83 10.10 0.24
C MET A 35 -4.57 11.60 0.09
N ASN A 36 -5.56 12.30 -0.45
CA ASN A 36 -5.47 13.70 -0.85
C ASN A 36 -5.88 14.67 0.25
N ASP A 37 -6.32 14.17 1.40
CA ASP A 37 -6.58 15.00 2.57
C ASP A 37 -5.27 15.64 3.07
N PRO A 38 -5.15 16.98 3.04
CA PRO A 38 -3.95 17.68 3.50
C PRO A 38 -3.59 17.40 4.96
N LYS A 39 -4.58 17.10 5.82
CA LYS A 39 -4.34 16.76 7.22
C LYS A 39 -3.63 15.41 7.33
N VAL A 40 -4.11 14.42 6.59
CA VAL A 40 -3.48 13.09 6.54
C VAL A 40 -2.07 13.19 5.98
N LYS A 41 -1.85 13.96 4.90
CA LYS A 41 -0.50 14.20 4.36
C LYS A 41 0.45 14.81 5.39
N THR A 42 -0.05 15.74 6.20
CA THR A 42 0.74 16.40 7.27
C THR A 42 1.09 15.43 8.39
N ILE A 43 0.12 14.59 8.82
CA ILE A 43 0.35 13.52 9.80
C ILE A 43 1.41 12.56 9.27
N ILE A 44 1.30 12.17 7.98
CA ILE A 44 2.23 11.26 7.34
C ILE A 44 3.67 11.79 7.40
N ALA A 45 3.87 13.01 6.90
CA ALA A 45 5.19 13.64 6.86
C ALA A 45 5.79 13.82 8.26
N THR A 46 4.95 14.16 9.25
CA THR A 46 5.40 14.35 10.64
C THR A 46 5.88 13.03 11.26
N LEU A 47 5.10 11.95 11.08
CA LEU A 47 5.46 10.62 11.59
C LEU A 47 6.75 10.12 10.95
N HIS A 48 6.87 10.26 9.63
CA HIS A 48 8.07 9.87 8.92
C HIS A 48 9.31 10.59 9.46
N GLN A 49 9.29 11.93 9.57
CA GLN A 49 10.40 12.71 10.10
C GLN A 49 10.79 12.31 11.52
N LEU A 50 9.80 12.13 12.40
CA LEU A 50 10.04 11.73 13.80
C LEU A 50 10.66 10.34 13.88
N CYS A 51 10.12 9.38 13.12
CA CYS A 51 10.57 7.99 13.18
C CYS A 51 11.92 7.78 12.50
N VAL A 52 12.23 8.50 11.41
CA VAL A 52 13.59 8.53 10.83
C VAL A 52 14.58 9.08 11.85
N ALA A 53 14.25 10.20 12.50
CA ALA A 53 15.12 10.81 13.51
C ALA A 53 15.33 9.90 14.73
N GLN A 54 14.29 9.18 15.16
CA GLN A 54 14.34 8.31 16.34
C GLN A 54 15.13 7.03 16.10
N THR A 55 14.98 6.39 14.94
CA THR A 55 15.59 5.07 14.68
C THR A 55 16.90 5.18 13.92
N GLY A 56 17.13 6.29 13.21
CA GLY A 56 18.27 6.46 12.31
C GLY A 56 18.28 5.43 11.19
N VAL A 57 17.10 4.97 10.76
CA VAL A 57 16.91 4.13 9.57
C VAL A 57 17.31 4.91 8.32
N GLN A 58 17.83 4.21 7.32
CA GLN A 58 18.14 4.84 6.03
C GLN A 58 16.89 4.89 5.15
N GLU A 59 16.73 5.98 4.40
CA GLU A 59 15.63 6.11 3.42
C GLU A 59 15.59 4.94 2.44
N SER A 60 16.75 4.42 2.02
CA SER A 60 16.81 3.25 1.15
C SER A 60 16.15 2.01 1.75
N SER A 61 16.28 1.82 3.07
CA SER A 61 15.63 0.72 3.78
C SER A 61 14.12 0.94 3.83
N ILE A 62 13.67 2.18 4.03
CA ILE A 62 12.23 2.52 4.00
C ILE A 62 11.65 2.25 2.61
N GLU A 63 12.33 2.68 1.55
CA GLU A 63 11.92 2.44 0.15
C GLU A 63 11.90 0.94 -0.23
N GLU A 64 12.73 0.10 0.40
CA GLU A 64 12.62 -1.35 0.29
C GLU A 64 11.42 -1.89 1.07
N GLY A 65 11.18 -1.35 2.27
CA GLY A 65 9.96 -1.59 3.05
C GLY A 65 8.71 -1.28 2.25
N LYS A 66 8.75 -0.24 1.40
CA LYS A 66 7.68 0.09 0.45
C LYS A 66 7.37 -0.97 -0.57
N LYS A 67 8.26 -1.95 -0.74
CA LYS A 67 8.10 -3.08 -1.66
C LYS A 67 7.79 -4.39 -0.91
N GLY A 68 7.42 -4.29 0.38
CA GLY A 68 7.13 -5.44 1.24
C GLY A 68 8.36 -6.09 1.89
N ILE A 69 9.55 -5.48 1.76
CA ILE A 69 10.80 -6.01 2.32
C ILE A 69 11.04 -5.34 3.69
N LEU A 70 10.56 -5.96 4.77
CA LEU A 70 10.44 -5.29 6.07
C LEU A 70 11.43 -5.78 7.14
N ASP A 71 12.14 -6.88 6.91
CA ASP A 71 12.92 -7.62 7.92
C ASP A 71 14.45 -7.60 7.70
N ARG A 72 14.94 -6.94 6.65
CA ARG A 72 16.37 -6.90 6.32
C ARG A 72 17.19 -5.91 7.16
N ASP A 73 16.56 -4.85 7.64
CA ASP A 73 17.20 -3.83 8.46
C ASP A 73 16.49 -3.76 9.82
N PRO A 74 17.18 -4.07 10.94
CA PRO A 74 16.61 -3.92 12.27
C PRO A 74 16.04 -2.52 12.55
N LYS A 75 16.67 -1.47 12.00
CA LYS A 75 16.17 -0.11 12.14
C LYS A 75 14.89 0.14 11.37
N LEU A 76 14.64 -0.59 10.29
CA LEU A 76 13.38 -0.54 9.56
C LEU A 76 12.25 -1.15 10.39
N MET A 77 12.50 -2.26 11.10
CA MET A 77 11.52 -2.82 12.03
C MET A 77 11.16 -1.85 13.16
N ASP A 78 12.18 -1.18 13.71
CA ASP A 78 11.98 -0.14 14.72
C ASP A 78 11.24 1.08 14.14
N TYR A 79 11.49 1.43 12.88
CA TYR A 79 10.78 2.51 12.18
C TYR A 79 9.29 2.22 12.10
N TRP A 80 8.90 1.02 11.67
CA TRP A 80 7.49 0.62 11.61
C TRP A 80 6.83 0.60 12.98
N THR A 81 7.54 0.10 13.98
CA THR A 81 7.07 0.13 15.37
C THR A 81 6.85 1.56 15.85
N CYS A 82 7.78 2.47 15.52
CA CYS A 82 7.63 3.90 15.80
C CYS A 82 6.39 4.48 15.11
N VAL A 83 6.18 4.21 13.82
CA VAL A 83 5.02 4.76 13.08
C VAL A 83 3.70 4.30 13.70
N TRP A 84 3.54 3.01 13.96
CA TRP A 84 2.31 2.45 14.57
C TRP A 84 2.04 3.00 15.97
N THR A 85 3.08 3.17 16.79
CA THR A 85 2.90 3.62 18.17
C THR A 85 2.80 5.14 18.30
N THR A 86 3.53 5.90 17.48
CA THR A 86 3.54 7.37 17.51
C THR A 86 2.29 7.96 16.87
N SER A 87 1.70 7.27 15.90
CA SER A 87 0.39 7.65 15.35
C SER A 87 -0.75 7.51 16.36
N GLY A 88 -0.55 6.75 17.45
CA GLY A 88 -1.60 6.41 18.41
C GLY A 88 -2.51 5.26 17.96
N LEU A 89 -2.35 4.76 16.73
CA LEU A 89 -3.14 3.64 16.21
C LEU A 89 -2.84 2.32 16.91
N MET A 90 -1.67 2.18 17.52
CA MET A 90 -1.29 1.00 18.28
C MET A 90 -0.71 1.37 19.64
N ASP A 91 -1.20 0.74 20.71
CA ASP A 91 -0.64 0.91 22.04
C ASP A 91 0.65 0.09 22.26
N LYS A 92 1.30 0.25 23.42
CA LYS A 92 2.52 -0.48 23.77
C LYS A 92 2.30 -1.99 24.00
N LYS A 93 1.06 -2.44 24.07
CA LYS A 93 0.67 -3.86 24.18
C LYS A 93 0.32 -4.46 22.82
N GLY A 94 0.35 -3.66 21.76
CA GLY A 94 0.01 -4.08 20.40
C GLY A 94 -1.48 -4.04 20.10
N ASN A 95 -2.33 -3.42 20.93
CA ASN A 95 -3.75 -3.27 20.63
C ASN A 95 -3.98 -2.11 19.66
N ILE A 96 -4.90 -2.30 18.71
CA ILE A 96 -5.23 -1.29 17.69
C ILE A 96 -6.40 -0.44 18.17
N ASP A 97 -6.27 0.88 18.01
CA ASP A 97 -7.35 1.84 18.20
C ASP A 97 -8.17 1.96 16.89
N TYR A 98 -9.26 1.18 16.81
CA TYR A 98 -10.12 1.18 15.63
C TYR A 98 -10.98 2.44 15.49
N ASP A 99 -11.23 3.18 16.58
CA ASP A 99 -11.99 4.42 16.55
C ASP A 99 -11.11 5.53 15.93
N LEU A 100 -9.83 5.58 16.32
CA LEU A 100 -8.85 6.46 15.67
C LEU A 100 -8.61 6.05 14.22
N PHE A 101 -8.57 4.75 13.92
CA PHE A 101 -8.46 4.26 12.56
C PHE A 101 -9.64 4.73 11.68
N GLU A 102 -10.87 4.68 12.19
CA GLU A 102 -12.07 5.19 11.50
C GLU A 102 -11.99 6.69 11.25
N ALA A 103 -11.45 7.47 12.19
CA ALA A 103 -11.29 8.91 12.04
C ALA A 103 -10.24 9.31 10.98
N LEU A 104 -9.26 8.45 10.71
CA LEU A 104 -8.14 8.71 9.79
C LEU A 104 -8.32 8.06 8.41
N CYS A 105 -9.01 6.92 8.37
CA CYS A 105 -9.21 6.16 7.14
C CYS A 105 -10.35 6.77 6.31
N PRO A 106 -10.15 6.98 5.00
CA PRO A 106 -11.23 7.41 4.12
C PRO A 106 -12.43 6.44 4.17
N ALA A 107 -13.64 7.00 4.27
CA ALA A 107 -14.87 6.24 4.52
C ALA A 107 -15.19 5.22 3.42
N ASP A 108 -14.74 5.46 2.19
CA ASP A 108 -14.93 4.59 1.03
C ASP A 108 -14.11 3.30 1.09
N ILE A 109 -13.02 3.27 1.85
CA ILE A 109 -12.17 2.08 2.02
C ILE A 109 -12.11 1.56 3.45
N PHE A 110 -12.78 2.22 4.40
CA PHE A 110 -12.71 1.88 5.82
C PHE A 110 -13.01 0.40 6.11
N ASP A 111 -14.13 -0.14 5.61
CA ASP A 111 -14.52 -1.52 5.90
C ASP A 111 -13.52 -2.54 5.35
N VAL A 112 -12.95 -2.26 4.16
CA VAL A 112 -11.94 -3.09 3.51
C VAL A 112 -10.67 -3.09 4.36
N MET A 113 -10.19 -1.90 4.72
CA MET A 113 -8.95 -1.75 5.49
C MET A 113 -9.09 -2.23 6.93
N LYS A 114 -10.25 -2.02 7.57
CA LYS A 114 -10.54 -2.52 8.92
C LYS A 114 -10.48 -4.04 8.96
N LYS A 115 -11.12 -4.71 7.99
CA LYS A 115 -11.12 -6.18 7.88
C LYS A 115 -9.71 -6.72 7.61
N LEU A 116 -8.95 -6.06 6.73
CA LEU A 116 -7.57 -6.40 6.47
C LEU A 116 -6.71 -6.30 7.74
N LEU A 117 -6.79 -5.14 8.39
CA LEU A 117 -6.03 -4.84 9.60
C LEU A 117 -6.37 -5.81 10.73
N SER A 118 -7.66 -6.08 10.98
CA SER A 118 -8.09 -7.02 12.00
C SER A 118 -7.62 -8.45 11.70
N THR A 119 -7.73 -8.89 10.44
CA THR A 119 -7.26 -10.23 10.03
C THR A 119 -5.75 -10.39 10.22
N CYS A 120 -4.98 -9.35 9.88
CA CYS A 120 -3.53 -9.39 10.02
C CYS A 120 -3.05 -9.23 11.46
N HIS A 121 -3.79 -8.47 12.28
CA HIS A 121 -3.56 -8.35 13.70
C HIS A 121 -3.82 -9.68 14.42
N ASP A 122 -4.95 -10.34 14.14
CA ASP A 122 -5.28 -11.65 14.71
C ASP A 122 -4.20 -12.69 14.40
N LYS A 123 -3.70 -12.71 13.15
CA LYS A 123 -2.59 -13.58 12.75
C LYS A 123 -1.28 -13.30 13.50
N ALA A 124 -1.08 -12.09 14.00
CA ALA A 124 0.10 -11.67 14.74
C ALA A 124 -0.08 -11.68 16.28
N SER A 125 -1.30 -11.93 16.76
CA SER A 125 -1.69 -11.79 18.17
C SER A 125 -0.99 -12.76 19.15
N ASP A 126 -0.36 -13.82 18.64
CA ASP A 126 0.44 -14.77 19.41
C ASP A 126 1.84 -14.23 19.76
N GLU A 127 2.30 -13.19 19.07
CA GLU A 127 3.61 -12.58 19.29
C GLU A 127 3.59 -11.60 20.47
N LYS A 128 4.52 -11.78 21.40
CA LYS A 128 4.60 -11.00 22.64
C LYS A 128 5.56 -9.82 22.53
N VAL A 129 6.49 -9.87 21.59
CA VAL A 129 7.45 -8.80 21.33
C VAL A 129 6.83 -7.81 20.35
N LEU A 130 6.55 -6.59 20.81
CA LEU A 130 5.85 -5.56 20.02
C LEU A 130 6.45 -5.37 18.62
N THR A 131 7.78 -5.24 18.51
CA THR A 131 8.45 -5.06 17.22
C THR A 131 8.20 -6.23 16.26
N LYS A 132 8.15 -7.46 16.78
CA LYS A 132 7.86 -8.66 15.97
C LYS A 132 6.38 -8.75 15.61
N LEU A 133 5.49 -8.36 16.52
CA LEU A 133 4.05 -8.27 16.25
C LEU A 133 3.81 -7.27 15.12
N VAL A 134 4.37 -6.06 15.22
CA VAL A 134 4.27 -5.01 14.20
C VAL A 134 4.83 -5.51 12.87
N LEU A 135 6.01 -6.15 12.87
CA LEU A 135 6.58 -6.72 11.65
C LEU A 135 5.62 -7.73 11.00
N LYS A 136 5.17 -8.74 11.75
CA LYS A 136 4.31 -9.82 11.25
C LYS A 136 2.98 -9.27 10.72
N MET A 137 2.39 -8.32 11.43
CA MET A 137 1.18 -7.63 11.00
C MET A 137 1.42 -6.82 9.72
N THR A 138 2.48 -6.00 9.67
CA THR A 138 2.79 -5.14 8.53
C THR A 138 3.13 -5.97 7.28
N GLN A 139 3.84 -7.09 7.44
CA GLN A 139 4.08 -8.07 6.36
C GLN A 139 2.77 -8.68 5.86
N CYS A 140 1.83 -9.03 6.75
CA CYS A 140 0.53 -9.54 6.35
C CYS A 140 -0.28 -8.51 5.55
N VAL A 141 -0.27 -7.23 5.97
CA VAL A 141 -0.94 -6.14 5.24
C VAL A 141 -0.32 -5.97 3.85
N ALA A 142 1.01 -5.82 3.79
CA ALA A 142 1.74 -5.60 2.54
C ALA A 142 1.60 -6.76 1.53
N THR A 143 1.40 -8.00 2.01
CA THR A 143 1.22 -9.18 1.15
C THR A 143 -0.23 -9.41 0.71
N THR A 144 -1.20 -8.92 1.47
CA THR A 144 -2.63 -9.13 1.17
C THR A 144 -3.18 -8.02 0.29
N ASP A 145 -2.81 -6.76 0.55
CA ASP A 145 -3.25 -5.60 -0.24
C ASP A 145 -2.15 -4.55 -0.30
N PHE A 146 -1.32 -4.66 -1.34
CA PHE A 146 -0.20 -3.76 -1.59
C PHE A 146 -0.66 -2.39 -2.16
N GLU A 147 -1.82 -2.33 -2.83
CA GLU A 147 -2.30 -1.09 -3.46
C GLU A 147 -2.79 -0.08 -2.42
N HIS A 148 -3.39 -0.55 -1.33
CA HIS A 148 -3.85 0.30 -0.22
C HIS A 148 -2.85 0.37 0.94
N PHE A 149 -1.67 -0.23 0.79
CA PHE A 149 -0.60 -0.11 1.77
C PHE A 149 0.02 1.29 1.68
N VAL A 150 -0.62 2.24 2.37
CA VAL A 150 -0.10 3.59 2.53
C VAL A 150 1.07 3.53 3.50
N ILE A 151 2.23 3.96 3.01
CA ILE A 151 3.47 4.00 3.79
C ILE A 151 3.85 5.43 4.06
N PHE A 152 4.03 5.68 5.35
CA PHE A 152 4.54 6.91 5.93
C PHE A 152 5.97 7.18 5.48
#